data_AF-A0A6A7N6Y7-F1
#
_entry.id   AF-A0A6A7N6Y7-F1
#
_cell.length_a   1.000
_cell.length_b   1.000
_cell.length_c   1.000
_cell.angle_alpha   90.00
_cell.angle_beta   90.00
_cell.angle_gamma   90.00
#
_symmetry.space_group_name_H-M   'P 1'
#
loop_
_entity.id
_entity.type
_entity.pdbx_description
1 polymer ?
#
loop_
_entity_poly.entity_id
_entity_poly.type
_entity_poly.pdbx_seq_one_letter_code
_entity_poly.pdbx_strand_id
1 'polypeptide(L)'
;MMKRHQQTGVTLVELIVAVMVLGILSIAVSPILNSYVASMRGSYARKQEVNNQTIGIALLQYAHDSTALGTLPPPYTGAGYSSTVFNPLDASAAGLALAGALTQSGVNPSELNDDNYPAHRVRVYQRVDGLVAAWPLYFQSGPQVVLTYQFGVVYMSACERTAACNPSAASGVPGDSAALTATNYGNWSTSGGDLAPFFVSTLPLQKQMLANTAQKLDRIRDAMLSYFRAQQNTASGNDPSNWWLPNPGTMTVAPASVPANQGCHDGWYDLSSTDVLAGIGLSKEEYGTTAWGGAIEYCRDYDADGSKAANAAPHYAALRINRNVSAGDRPDAGVVGNNLLLTF
;
A
#
# COMPACT_ATOMS: atom_id res chain seq x y z
N MET A 1 -37.11 -81.74 -3.57
CA MET A 1 -37.34 -80.78 -4.67
C MET A 1 -36.14 -79.85 -4.74
N MET A 2 -35.13 -80.21 -5.54
CA MET A 2 -33.82 -79.54 -5.56
C MET A 2 -33.73 -78.72 -6.83
N LYS A 3 -33.76 -77.37 -6.72
CA LYS A 3 -33.59 -76.47 -7.87
C LYS A 3 -32.15 -76.61 -8.39
N ARG A 4 -31.99 -77.28 -9.52
CA ARG A 4 -30.74 -77.35 -10.27
C ARG A 4 -30.41 -75.93 -10.76
N HIS A 5 -29.40 -75.29 -10.17
CA HIS A 5 -28.81 -74.09 -10.74
C HIS A 5 -28.11 -74.47 -12.05
N GLN A 6 -28.68 -74.07 -13.19
CA GLN A 6 -27.98 -74.12 -14.46
C GLN A 6 -26.89 -73.04 -14.44
N GLN A 7 -25.65 -73.43 -14.16
CA GLN A 7 -24.50 -72.61 -14.52
C GLN A 7 -24.35 -72.69 -16.05
N THR A 8 -24.86 -71.68 -16.76
CA THR A 8 -24.50 -71.42 -18.15
C THR A 8 -23.02 -71.04 -18.18
N GLY A 9 -22.17 -71.94 -18.67
CA GLY A 9 -20.74 -71.67 -18.83
C GLY A 9 -20.54 -70.53 -19.82
N VAL A 10 -19.82 -69.49 -19.38
CA VAL A 10 -19.37 -68.38 -20.22
C VAL A 10 -18.52 -68.96 -21.35
N THR A 11 -18.91 -68.72 -22.59
CA THR A 11 -18.12 -69.18 -23.73
C THR A 11 -16.90 -68.27 -23.94
N LEU A 12 -15.78 -68.83 -24.42
CA LEU A 12 -14.57 -68.06 -24.73
C LEU A 12 -14.87 -66.89 -25.68
N VAL A 13 -15.83 -67.09 -26.59
CA VAL A 13 -16.30 -66.08 -27.55
C VAL A 13 -17.00 -64.91 -26.85
N GLU A 14 -17.87 -65.15 -25.88
CA GLU A 14 -18.48 -64.08 -25.05
C GLU A 14 -17.42 -63.28 -24.30
N LEU A 15 -16.37 -63.94 -23.80
CA LEU A 15 -15.28 -63.27 -23.10
C LEU A 15 -14.47 -62.38 -24.05
N ILE A 16 -14.18 -62.85 -25.28
CA ILE A 16 -13.48 -62.07 -26.30
C ILE A 16 -14.31 -60.86 -26.74
N VAL A 17 -15.62 -61.03 -26.95
CA VAL A 17 -16.53 -59.94 -27.30
C VAL A 17 -16.62 -58.91 -26.17
N ALA A 18 -16.76 -59.35 -24.92
CA ALA A 18 -16.78 -58.45 -23.76
C ALA A 18 -15.48 -57.64 -23.63
N VAL A 19 -14.32 -58.28 -23.82
CA VAL A 19 -13.01 -57.60 -23.78
C VAL A 19 -12.84 -56.61 -24.94
N MET A 20 -13.30 -56.95 -26.15
CA MET A 20 -13.30 -56.00 -27.28
C MET A 20 -14.17 -54.78 -27.00
N VAL A 21 -15.39 -54.99 -26.50
CA VAL A 21 -16.32 -53.89 -26.18
C VAL A 21 -15.74 -52.99 -25.08
N LEU A 22 -15.15 -53.57 -24.03
CA LEU A 22 -14.46 -52.81 -22.98
C LEU A 22 -13.21 -52.08 -23.52
N GLY A 23 -12.46 -52.70 -24.43
CA GLY A 23 -11.31 -52.07 -25.09
C GLY A 23 -11.71 -50.85 -25.92
N ILE A 24 -12.77 -50.96 -26.72
CA ILE A 24 -13.28 -49.85 -27.54
C ILE A 24 -13.86 -48.74 -26.63
N LEU A 25 -14.63 -49.10 -25.60
CA LEU A 25 -15.17 -48.14 -24.63
C LEU A 25 -14.06 -47.39 -23.87
N SER A 26 -13.02 -48.09 -23.44
CA SER A 26 -11.89 -47.45 -22.73
C SER A 26 -11.12 -46.47 -23.62
N ILE A 27 -10.92 -46.80 -24.91
CA ILE A 27 -10.32 -45.87 -25.89
C ILE A 27 -11.23 -44.66 -26.15
N ALA A 28 -12.54 -44.86 -26.25
CA ALA A 28 -13.49 -43.77 -26.48
C ALA A 28 -13.66 -42.84 -25.27
N VAL A 29 -13.56 -43.36 -24.04
CA VAL A 29 -13.77 -42.60 -22.80
C VAL A 29 -12.49 -41.91 -22.30
N SER A 30 -11.31 -42.43 -22.62
CA SER A 30 -10.03 -41.84 -22.17
C SER A 30 -9.84 -40.34 -22.51
N PRO A 31 -10.14 -39.87 -23.75
CA PRO A 31 -10.05 -38.44 -24.07
C PRO A 31 -11.03 -37.57 -23.27
N ILE A 32 -12.21 -38.11 -22.95
CA ILE A 32 -13.25 -37.40 -22.18
C ILE A 32 -12.79 -37.24 -20.72
N LEU A 33 -12.21 -38.29 -20.12
CA LEU A 33 -11.66 -38.24 -18.76
C LEU A 33 -10.50 -37.25 -18.65
N ASN A 34 -9.59 -37.25 -19.62
CA ASN A 34 -8.47 -36.29 -19.65
C ASN A 34 -8.99 -34.84 -19.78
N SER A 35 -9.98 -34.61 -20.65
CA SER A 35 -10.61 -33.30 -20.82
C SER A 35 -11.33 -32.85 -19.55
N TYR A 36 -12.00 -33.76 -18.86
CA TYR A 36 -12.67 -33.49 -17.59
C TYR A 36 -11.67 -33.11 -16.48
N VAL A 37 -10.59 -33.87 -16.32
CA VAL A 37 -9.53 -33.58 -15.34
C VAL A 37 -8.86 -32.24 -15.64
N ALA A 38 -8.55 -31.96 -16.92
CA ALA A 38 -8.00 -30.67 -17.33
C ALA A 38 -8.96 -29.51 -17.03
N SER A 39 -10.26 -29.68 -17.31
CA SER A 39 -11.30 -28.68 -17.01
C SER A 39 -11.44 -28.44 -15.50
N MET A 40 -11.38 -29.49 -14.67
CA MET A 40 -11.43 -29.37 -13.21
C MET A 40 -10.22 -28.61 -12.67
N ARG A 41 -9.00 -28.91 -13.16
CA ARG A 41 -7.79 -28.18 -12.79
C ARG A 41 -7.83 -26.73 -13.23
N GLY A 42 -8.29 -26.45 -14.45
CA GLY A 42 -8.47 -25.09 -14.96
C GLY A 42 -9.49 -24.28 -14.16
N SER A 43 -10.61 -24.91 -13.79
CA SER A 43 -11.65 -24.28 -12.95
C SER A 43 -11.13 -23.97 -11.55
N TYR A 44 -10.36 -24.89 -10.94
CA TYR A 44 -9.70 -24.66 -9.66
C TYR A 44 -8.71 -23.49 -9.74
N ALA A 45 -7.82 -23.48 -10.75
CA ALA A 45 -6.83 -22.41 -10.91
C ALA A 45 -7.51 -21.04 -11.09
N ARG A 46 -8.56 -20.97 -11.92
CA ARG A 46 -9.34 -19.73 -12.12
C ARG A 46 -10.08 -19.29 -10.85
N LYS A 47 -10.63 -20.22 -10.06
CA LYS A 47 -11.21 -19.88 -8.76
C LYS A 47 -10.16 -19.25 -7.84
N GLN A 48 -8.96 -19.86 -7.75
CA GLN A 48 -7.90 -19.31 -6.92
C GLN A 48 -7.39 -17.96 -7.42
N GLU A 49 -7.34 -17.74 -8.73
CA GLU A 49 -7.03 -16.43 -9.33
C GLU A 49 -8.00 -15.34 -8.88
N VAL A 50 -9.31 -15.61 -9.00
CA VAL A 50 -10.34 -14.66 -8.56
C VAL A 50 -10.27 -14.41 -7.05
N ASN A 51 -10.06 -15.47 -6.25
CA ASN A 51 -9.92 -15.33 -4.79
C ASN A 51 -8.68 -14.50 -4.43
N ASN A 52 -7.53 -14.78 -5.04
CA ASN A 52 -6.27 -14.06 -4.81
C ASN A 52 -6.38 -12.59 -5.22
N GLN A 53 -7.05 -12.30 -6.34
CA GLN A 53 -7.36 -10.94 -6.78
C GLN A 53 -8.24 -10.21 -5.75
N THR A 54 -9.32 -10.85 -5.33
CA THR A 54 -10.30 -10.24 -4.42
C THR A 54 -9.68 -9.97 -3.04
N ILE A 55 -8.83 -10.87 -2.57
CA ILE A 55 -8.02 -10.67 -1.36
C ILE A 55 -7.02 -9.54 -1.56
N GLY A 56 -6.26 -9.54 -2.65
CA GLY A 56 -5.27 -8.48 -2.90
C GLY A 56 -5.89 -7.09 -2.96
N ILE A 57 -7.10 -6.96 -3.53
CA ILE A 57 -7.88 -5.72 -3.51
C ILE A 57 -8.30 -5.37 -2.08
N ALA A 58 -8.77 -6.34 -1.29
CA ALA A 58 -9.12 -6.11 0.11
C ALA A 58 -7.91 -5.67 0.96
N LEU A 59 -6.70 -6.19 0.68
CA LEU A 59 -5.46 -5.73 1.32
C LEU A 59 -5.15 -4.27 0.99
N LEU A 60 -5.41 -3.82 -0.24
CA LEU A 60 -5.29 -2.40 -0.60
C LEU A 60 -6.36 -1.53 0.05
N GLN A 61 -7.59 -2.02 0.15
CA GLN A 61 -8.68 -1.30 0.80
C GLN A 61 -8.36 -1.10 2.29
N TYR A 62 -7.87 -2.14 2.96
CA TYR A 62 -7.36 -2.03 4.32
C TYR A 62 -6.25 -0.98 4.44
N ALA A 63 -5.27 -1.00 3.52
CA ALA A 63 -4.18 -0.03 3.53
C ALA A 63 -4.72 1.41 3.41
N HIS A 64 -5.69 1.65 2.52
CA HIS A 64 -6.32 2.95 2.32
C HIS A 64 -7.13 3.41 3.54
N ASP A 65 -7.99 2.56 4.11
CA ASP A 65 -8.97 2.98 5.11
C ASP A 65 -8.44 2.93 6.55
N SER A 66 -7.50 2.02 6.82
CA SER A 66 -7.16 1.61 8.20
C SER A 66 -5.75 1.97 8.62
N THR A 67 -4.92 2.47 7.70
CA THR A 67 -3.54 2.83 8.00
C THR A 67 -3.26 4.28 7.62
N ALA A 68 -2.64 5.05 8.53
CA ALA A 68 -2.31 6.45 8.27
C ALA A 68 -1.30 6.64 7.13
N LEU A 69 -0.44 5.64 6.89
CA LEU A 69 0.63 5.70 5.90
C LEU A 69 0.31 4.95 4.60
N GLY A 70 -0.87 4.35 4.47
CA GLY A 70 -1.22 3.56 3.28
C GLY A 70 -0.39 2.28 3.15
N THR A 71 -0.17 1.56 4.25
CA THR A 71 0.64 0.34 4.31
C THR A 71 -0.24 -0.92 4.25
N LEU A 72 0.22 -1.91 3.49
CA LEU A 72 -0.35 -3.25 3.50
C LEU A 72 -0.14 -3.90 4.87
N PRO A 73 -1.02 -4.82 5.30
CA PRO A 73 -0.83 -5.54 6.55
C PRO A 73 0.42 -6.45 6.46
N PRO A 74 1.04 -6.81 7.59
CA PRO A 74 2.13 -7.78 7.59
C PRO A 74 1.61 -9.19 7.28
N PRO A 75 2.40 -10.06 6.62
CA PRO A 75 2.03 -11.45 6.44
C PRO A 75 1.96 -12.19 7.79
N TYR A 76 1.01 -13.10 7.92
CA TYR A 76 0.79 -13.85 9.15
C TYR A 76 1.55 -15.17 9.17
N THR A 77 2.23 -15.44 10.29
CA THR A 77 2.83 -16.74 10.60
C THR A 77 2.34 -17.20 11.97
N GLY A 78 1.77 -18.39 12.03
CA GLY A 78 1.16 -18.93 13.25
C GLY A 78 0.10 -19.99 12.94
N ALA A 79 -0.31 -20.75 13.95
CA ALA A 79 -1.26 -21.85 13.80
C ALA A 79 -0.90 -22.86 12.67
N GLY A 80 0.39 -23.08 12.40
CA GLY A 80 0.83 -23.95 11.30
C GLY A 80 0.78 -23.31 9.90
N TYR A 81 0.46 -22.03 9.77
CA TYR A 81 0.69 -21.26 8.54
C TYR A 81 2.03 -20.55 8.59
N SER A 82 2.70 -20.45 7.43
CA SER A 82 3.85 -19.57 7.22
C SER A 82 3.50 -18.55 6.13
N SER A 83 3.68 -17.26 6.42
CA SER A 83 3.47 -16.16 5.47
C SER A 83 2.11 -16.17 4.76
N THR A 84 1.01 -16.35 5.51
CA THR A 84 -0.35 -16.31 4.96
C THR A 84 -0.99 -14.92 5.10
N VAL A 85 -2.25 -14.78 4.67
CA VAL A 85 -2.93 -13.48 4.48
C VAL A 85 -3.28 -12.79 5.80
N PHE A 86 -3.87 -13.50 6.76
CA PHE A 86 -4.38 -12.86 7.99
C PHE A 86 -4.44 -13.82 9.18
N ASN A 87 -4.45 -13.25 10.39
CA ASN A 87 -4.68 -13.98 11.62
C ASN A 87 -6.17 -13.91 12.02
N PRO A 88 -6.93 -15.02 12.01
CA PRO A 88 -8.34 -15.00 12.39
C PRO A 88 -8.58 -14.78 13.90
N LEU A 89 -7.54 -14.89 14.73
CA LEU A 89 -7.61 -14.70 16.18
C LEU A 89 -7.12 -13.30 16.62
N ASP A 90 -6.75 -12.43 15.69
CA ASP A 90 -6.30 -11.08 16.00
C ASP A 90 -7.50 -10.16 16.34
N ALA A 91 -7.65 -9.87 17.62
CA ALA A 91 -8.69 -8.98 18.16
C ALA A 91 -8.25 -7.52 18.28
N SER A 92 -7.06 -7.15 17.80
CA SER A 92 -6.62 -5.75 17.76
C SER A 92 -7.48 -4.94 16.78
N ALA A 93 -7.50 -3.61 16.92
CA ALA A 93 -8.22 -2.73 15.99
C ALA A 93 -7.76 -2.95 14.53
N ALA A 94 -6.46 -3.17 14.32
CA ALA A 94 -5.89 -3.48 13.02
C ALA A 94 -6.36 -4.86 12.50
N GLY A 95 -6.34 -5.88 13.34
CA GLY A 95 -6.83 -7.22 13.00
C GLY A 95 -8.31 -7.24 12.64
N LEU A 96 -9.15 -6.54 13.41
CA LEU A 96 -10.59 -6.40 13.17
C LEU A 96 -10.88 -5.62 11.87
N ALA A 97 -10.12 -4.56 11.59
CA ALA A 97 -10.25 -3.79 10.35
C ALA A 97 -9.85 -4.63 9.13
N LEU A 98 -8.76 -5.40 9.23
CA LEU A 98 -8.34 -6.33 8.18
C LEU A 98 -9.38 -7.44 7.96
N ALA A 99 -9.90 -8.03 9.03
CA ALA A 99 -10.97 -9.03 8.96
C ALA A 99 -12.24 -8.43 8.32
N GLY A 100 -12.58 -7.19 8.64
CA GLY A 100 -13.66 -6.44 8.01
C GLY A 100 -13.47 -6.28 6.50
N ALA A 101 -12.30 -5.83 6.05
CA ALA A 101 -11.98 -5.70 4.63
C ALA A 101 -12.04 -7.05 3.89
N LEU A 102 -11.50 -8.11 4.49
CA LEU A 102 -11.49 -9.45 3.89
C LEU A 102 -12.88 -10.10 3.83
N THR A 103 -13.71 -9.93 4.86
CA THR A 103 -15.08 -10.47 4.86
C THR A 103 -16.00 -9.75 3.88
N GLN A 104 -15.81 -8.43 3.70
CA GLN A 104 -16.54 -7.65 2.68
C GLN A 104 -16.13 -7.99 1.25
N SER A 105 -14.96 -8.61 1.06
CA SER A 105 -14.47 -9.03 -0.26
C SER A 105 -15.33 -10.13 -0.90
N GLY A 106 -16.10 -10.88 -0.12
CA GLY A 106 -16.94 -11.98 -0.60
C GLY A 106 -16.22 -13.33 -0.74
N VAL A 107 -14.91 -13.40 -0.45
CA VAL A 107 -14.21 -14.67 -0.30
C VAL A 107 -14.67 -15.35 0.99
N ASN A 108 -14.96 -16.66 0.92
CA ASN A 108 -15.35 -17.43 2.09
C ASN A 108 -14.25 -17.36 3.16
N PRO A 109 -14.55 -17.01 4.43
CA PRO A 109 -13.57 -16.93 5.49
C PRO A 109 -12.70 -18.18 5.66
N SER A 110 -13.25 -19.38 5.43
CA SER A 110 -12.48 -20.63 5.50
C SER A 110 -11.47 -20.77 4.36
N GLU A 111 -11.68 -20.05 3.26
CA GLU A 111 -10.81 -20.07 2.09
C GLU A 111 -9.82 -18.92 2.08
N LEU A 112 -9.69 -18.09 3.14
CA LEU A 112 -8.81 -16.90 3.11
C LEU A 112 -7.32 -17.23 3.24
N ASN A 113 -6.96 -18.17 4.11
CA ASN A 113 -5.57 -18.60 4.36
C ASN A 113 -5.20 -19.92 3.66
N ASP A 114 -6.18 -20.71 3.23
CA ASP A 114 -5.97 -21.92 2.45
C ASP A 114 -7.13 -22.15 1.46
N ASP A 115 -7.09 -23.24 0.69
CA ASP A 115 -8.12 -23.58 -0.29
C ASP A 115 -9.36 -24.25 0.31
N ASN A 116 -9.39 -24.53 1.62
CA ASN A 116 -10.43 -25.29 2.33
C ASN A 116 -10.71 -26.70 1.74
N TYR A 117 -9.78 -27.24 0.94
CA TYR A 117 -9.80 -28.64 0.55
C TYR A 117 -9.22 -29.50 1.69
N PRO A 118 -9.43 -30.83 1.68
CA PRO A 118 -8.86 -31.71 2.71
C PRO A 118 -7.34 -31.59 2.88
N ALA A 119 -6.63 -31.21 1.81
CA ALA A 119 -5.19 -30.98 1.79
C ALA A 119 -4.77 -29.64 2.45
N HIS A 120 -5.70 -28.70 2.64
CA HIS A 120 -5.46 -27.34 3.15
C HIS A 120 -4.22 -26.70 2.53
N ARG A 121 -4.27 -26.48 1.20
CA ARG A 121 -3.16 -25.86 0.49
C ARG A 121 -3.06 -24.40 0.88
N VAL A 122 -1.88 -23.96 1.29
CA VAL A 122 -1.70 -22.65 1.91
C VAL A 122 -1.72 -21.56 0.85
N ARG A 123 -2.53 -20.53 1.11
CA ARG A 123 -2.42 -19.26 0.41
C ARG A 123 -1.30 -18.44 1.03
N VAL A 124 -0.37 -18.05 0.18
CA VAL A 124 0.82 -17.30 0.57
C VAL A 124 0.61 -15.84 0.25
N TYR A 125 0.93 -15.00 1.21
CA TYR A 125 1.06 -13.56 1.05
C TYR A 125 2.50 -13.17 1.39
N GLN A 126 3.19 -12.59 0.42
CA GLN A 126 4.53 -12.03 0.62
C GLN A 126 4.48 -10.53 0.37
N ARG A 127 5.31 -9.77 1.10
CA ARG A 127 5.39 -8.32 1.01
C ARG A 127 6.85 -7.87 1.01
N VAL A 128 7.16 -6.91 0.15
CA VAL A 128 8.43 -6.18 0.13
C VAL A 128 8.16 -4.76 0.58
N ASP A 129 8.93 -4.35 1.58
CA ASP A 129 8.85 -3.03 2.20
C ASP A 129 9.98 -2.12 1.71
N GLY A 130 9.83 -0.81 1.93
CA GLY A 130 10.90 0.17 1.70
C GLY A 130 11.24 0.43 0.24
N LEU A 131 10.36 0.09 -0.70
CA LEU A 131 10.55 0.48 -2.10
C LEU A 131 10.35 1.99 -2.22
N VAL A 132 11.23 2.67 -2.95
CA VAL A 132 11.19 4.13 -3.10
C VAL A 132 10.99 4.53 -4.55
N ALA A 133 10.21 5.58 -4.76
CA ALA A 133 10.04 6.24 -6.05
C ALA A 133 10.12 7.76 -5.87
N ALA A 134 10.93 8.43 -6.68
CA ALA A 134 10.95 9.88 -6.75
C ALA A 134 9.85 10.37 -7.70
N TRP A 135 9.04 11.33 -7.26
CA TRP A 135 7.96 11.94 -8.04
C TRP A 135 7.99 13.47 -7.88
N PRO A 136 7.70 14.24 -8.94
CA PRO A 136 7.48 15.69 -8.79
C PRO A 136 6.27 15.95 -7.89
N LEU A 137 6.36 16.94 -6.99
CA LEU A 137 5.27 17.32 -6.07
C LEU A 137 3.94 17.56 -6.80
N TYR A 138 3.99 18.19 -7.99
CA TYR A 138 2.81 18.50 -8.81
C TYR A 138 2.64 17.56 -10.01
N PHE A 139 3.21 16.34 -9.94
CA PHE A 139 3.18 15.26 -10.95
C PHE A 139 3.87 15.57 -12.28
N GLN A 140 3.70 16.78 -12.82
CA GLN A 140 4.28 17.24 -14.07
C GLN A 140 5.44 18.21 -13.84
N SER A 141 5.50 18.85 -12.67
CA SER A 141 6.48 19.89 -12.36
C SER A 141 6.75 19.99 -10.85
N GLY A 142 7.68 20.87 -10.50
CA GLY A 142 8.06 21.13 -9.12
C GLY A 142 9.19 20.21 -8.64
N PRO A 143 9.56 20.39 -7.35
CA PRO A 143 10.67 19.63 -6.78
C PRO A 143 10.28 18.17 -6.54
N GLN A 144 11.29 17.30 -6.51
CA GLN A 144 11.11 15.86 -6.32
C GLN A 144 10.84 15.55 -4.84
N VAL A 145 9.80 14.77 -4.60
CA VAL A 145 9.50 14.12 -3.31
C VAL A 145 9.73 12.62 -3.43
N VAL A 146 9.99 11.97 -2.29
CA VAL A 146 10.18 10.53 -2.21
C VAL A 146 8.90 9.88 -1.69
N LEU A 147 8.40 8.92 -2.45
CA LEU A 147 7.29 8.05 -2.07
C LEU A 147 7.86 6.66 -1.75
N THR A 148 7.78 6.28 -0.49
CA THR A 148 8.01 4.94 0.01
C THR A 148 6.72 4.15 -0.14
N TYR A 149 6.80 3.00 -0.80
CA TYR A 149 5.66 2.14 -1.08
C TYR A 149 6.02 0.68 -0.80
N GLN A 150 5.00 -0.16 -0.82
CA GLN A 150 5.10 -1.59 -0.61
C GLN A 150 4.57 -2.32 -1.83
N PHE A 151 5.16 -3.48 -2.10
CA PHE A 151 4.71 -4.39 -3.14
C PHE A 151 4.47 -5.75 -2.52
N GLY A 152 3.34 -6.37 -2.84
CA GLY A 152 2.98 -7.67 -2.33
C GLY A 152 2.50 -8.59 -3.43
N VAL A 153 2.54 -9.89 -3.14
CA VAL A 153 1.97 -10.93 -3.99
C VAL A 153 1.16 -11.88 -3.15
N VAL A 154 -0.02 -12.23 -3.64
CA VAL A 154 -0.89 -13.26 -3.09
C VAL A 154 -0.98 -14.38 -4.11
N TYR A 155 -0.66 -15.60 -3.72
CA TYR A 155 -0.74 -16.77 -4.59
C TYR A 155 -1.13 -18.03 -3.81
N MET A 156 -1.63 -19.05 -4.52
CA MET A 156 -1.95 -20.33 -3.90
C MET A 156 -0.78 -21.29 -4.08
N SER A 157 -0.26 -21.85 -2.98
CA SER A 157 0.79 -22.87 -3.08
C SER A 157 0.20 -24.26 -3.35
N ALA A 158 1.00 -25.18 -3.87
CA ALA A 158 0.65 -26.61 -3.85
C ALA A 158 0.86 -27.25 -2.46
N CYS A 159 1.44 -26.52 -1.51
CA CYS A 159 1.89 -27.04 -0.24
C CYS A 159 0.77 -27.10 0.80
N GLU A 160 0.59 -28.26 1.42
CA GLU A 160 -0.34 -28.47 2.53
C GLU A 160 0.14 -27.78 3.81
N ARG A 161 -0.81 -27.34 4.64
CA ARG A 161 -0.53 -26.65 5.91
C ARG A 161 0.43 -27.42 6.84
N THR A 162 0.37 -28.75 6.86
CA THR A 162 1.19 -29.59 7.75
C THR A 162 2.42 -30.18 7.06
N ALA A 163 2.70 -29.82 5.80
CA ALA A 163 3.80 -30.40 5.04
C ALA A 163 5.13 -29.68 5.29
N ALA A 164 6.23 -30.39 5.00
CA ALA A 164 7.59 -29.88 5.13
C ALA A 164 7.93 -28.73 4.16
N CYS A 165 7.03 -28.41 3.22
CA CYS A 165 7.15 -27.28 2.29
C CYS A 165 6.48 -26.00 2.80
N ASN A 166 5.98 -25.96 4.05
CA ASN A 166 5.32 -24.81 4.67
C ASN A 166 5.98 -24.45 6.03
N PRO A 167 7.12 -23.72 6.02
CA PRO A 167 7.81 -23.15 4.86
C PRO A 167 8.77 -24.14 4.18
N SER A 168 9.05 -23.91 2.90
CA SER A 168 10.09 -24.64 2.17
C SER A 168 11.48 -24.28 2.73
N ALA A 169 12.31 -25.29 2.99
CA ALA A 169 13.69 -25.07 3.43
C ALA A 169 14.54 -24.31 2.39
N ALA A 170 14.18 -24.37 1.10
CA ALA A 170 14.93 -23.73 0.03
C ALA A 170 14.61 -22.24 -0.12
N SER A 171 13.32 -21.86 -0.03
CA SER A 171 12.87 -20.49 -0.28
C SER A 171 12.45 -19.73 0.98
N GLY A 172 12.25 -20.41 2.11
CA GLY A 172 11.73 -19.82 3.35
C GLY A 172 10.24 -19.47 3.31
N VAL A 173 9.55 -19.74 2.19
CA VAL A 173 8.12 -19.47 1.98
C VAL A 173 7.40 -20.76 1.57
N PRO A 174 6.06 -20.84 1.69
CA PRO A 174 5.36 -22.06 1.29
C PRO A 174 5.40 -22.30 -0.22
N GLY A 175 5.60 -23.55 -0.61
CA GLY A 175 5.59 -23.99 -2.01
C GLY A 175 6.95 -23.95 -2.71
N ASP A 176 6.90 -23.96 -4.03
CA ASP A 176 8.08 -24.03 -4.92
C ASP A 176 8.53 -22.63 -5.38
N SER A 177 7.72 -21.60 -5.16
CA SER A 177 8.01 -20.23 -5.55
C SER A 177 9.14 -19.62 -4.74
N ALA A 178 9.96 -18.80 -5.39
CA ALA A 178 11.03 -18.06 -4.73
C ALA A 178 10.46 -16.99 -3.79
N ALA A 179 11.23 -16.59 -2.76
CA ALA A 179 10.87 -15.45 -1.94
C ALA A 179 10.84 -14.16 -2.77
N LEU A 180 9.84 -13.32 -2.52
CA LEU A 180 9.69 -11.98 -3.07
C LEU A 180 10.68 -11.03 -2.37
N THR A 181 11.44 -10.28 -3.15
CA THR A 181 12.51 -9.39 -2.69
C THR A 181 12.49 -8.08 -3.47
N ALA A 182 13.19 -7.05 -2.96
CA ALA A 182 13.34 -5.78 -3.68
C ALA A 182 14.07 -5.91 -5.03
N THR A 183 14.78 -7.01 -5.26
CA THR A 183 15.51 -7.26 -6.52
C THR A 183 14.65 -7.96 -7.58
N ASN A 184 13.71 -8.81 -7.18
CA ASN A 184 12.92 -9.62 -8.11
C ASN A 184 11.43 -9.22 -8.21
N TYR A 185 10.94 -8.24 -7.44
CA TYR A 185 9.50 -7.92 -7.42
C TYR A 185 8.90 -7.58 -8.80
N GLY A 186 9.68 -6.97 -9.70
CA GLY A 186 9.23 -6.58 -11.04
C GLY A 186 9.14 -7.73 -12.06
N ASN A 187 9.77 -8.87 -11.79
CA ASN A 187 9.78 -10.05 -12.67
C ASN A 187 9.45 -11.35 -11.93
N TRP A 188 8.94 -11.25 -10.70
CA TRP A 188 8.57 -12.40 -9.88
C TRP A 188 7.41 -13.16 -10.52
N SER A 189 7.46 -14.49 -10.45
CA SER A 189 6.39 -15.37 -10.91
C SER A 189 6.32 -16.61 -10.03
N THR A 190 5.16 -17.27 -10.04
CA THR A 190 5.00 -18.57 -9.40
C THR A 190 5.78 -19.65 -10.16
N SER A 191 6.34 -20.61 -9.44
CA SER A 191 7.00 -21.79 -10.01
C SER A 191 6.40 -23.09 -9.50
N GLY A 192 6.70 -24.18 -10.20
CA GLY A 192 6.27 -25.53 -9.79
C GLY A 192 4.76 -25.68 -9.78
N GLY A 193 4.23 -26.18 -8.66
CA GLY A 193 2.79 -26.40 -8.46
C GLY A 193 2.01 -25.17 -7.98
N ASP A 194 2.68 -24.04 -7.74
CA ASP A 194 2.06 -22.82 -7.24
C ASP A 194 1.29 -22.09 -8.36
N LEU A 195 0.17 -21.47 -8.00
CA LEU A 195 -0.82 -21.00 -8.97
C LEU A 195 -1.30 -19.58 -8.68
N ALA A 196 -1.66 -18.92 -9.79
CA ALA A 196 -2.48 -17.72 -9.84
C ALA A 196 -1.99 -16.56 -8.97
N PRO A 197 -0.79 -16.02 -9.24
CA PRO A 197 -0.30 -14.88 -8.49
C PRO A 197 -1.11 -13.62 -8.81
N PHE A 198 -1.43 -12.87 -7.77
CA PHE A 198 -2.00 -11.54 -7.87
C PHE A 198 -1.08 -10.54 -7.17
N PHE A 199 -0.71 -9.48 -7.89
CA PHE A 199 0.23 -8.47 -7.43
C PHE A 199 -0.51 -7.26 -6.88
N VAL A 200 0.04 -6.71 -5.80
CA VAL A 200 -0.56 -5.63 -5.04
C VAL A 200 0.49 -4.57 -4.81
N SER A 201 0.21 -3.31 -5.15
CA SER A 201 1.16 -2.20 -4.96
C SER A 201 0.46 -1.03 -4.28
N THR A 202 1.07 -0.47 -3.23
CA THR A 202 0.56 0.76 -2.61
C THR A 202 0.98 2.02 -3.34
N LEU A 203 1.82 1.93 -4.38
CA LEU A 203 2.28 3.11 -5.12
C LEU A 203 1.14 3.99 -5.67
N PRO A 204 0.03 3.45 -6.23
CA PRO A 204 -1.11 4.27 -6.62
C PRO A 204 -1.75 5.03 -5.46
N LEU A 205 -1.85 4.39 -4.29
CA LEU A 205 -2.35 5.02 -3.06
C LEU A 205 -1.41 6.16 -2.62
N GLN A 206 -0.10 5.92 -2.61
CA GLN A 206 0.90 6.95 -2.28
C GLN A 206 0.82 8.15 -3.24
N LYS A 207 0.56 7.92 -4.54
CA LYS A 207 0.31 9.00 -5.50
C LYS A 207 -0.98 9.76 -5.20
N GLN A 208 -2.08 9.09 -4.87
CA GLN A 208 -3.31 9.77 -4.49
C GLN A 208 -3.12 10.68 -3.26
N MET A 209 -2.38 10.20 -2.27
CA MET A 209 -2.02 10.97 -1.07
C MET A 209 -1.10 12.16 -1.39
N LEU A 210 -0.19 12.01 -2.37
CA LEU A 210 0.61 13.12 -2.89
C LEU A 210 -0.26 14.20 -3.53
N ALA A 211 -1.24 13.81 -4.34
CA ALA A 211 -2.16 14.75 -4.99
C ALA A 211 -2.97 15.55 -3.96
N ASN A 212 -3.47 14.90 -2.90
CA ASN A 212 -4.14 15.59 -1.81
C ASN A 212 -3.19 16.57 -1.10
N THR A 213 -1.96 16.14 -0.79
CA THR A 213 -0.95 17.01 -0.17
C THR A 213 -0.62 18.24 -1.03
N ALA A 214 -0.45 18.07 -2.34
CA ALA A 214 -0.22 19.17 -3.27
C ALA A 214 -1.40 20.17 -3.28
N GLN A 215 -2.64 19.69 -3.32
CA GLN A 215 -3.84 20.53 -3.24
C GLN A 215 -3.92 21.32 -1.93
N LYS A 216 -3.59 20.69 -0.79
CA LYS A 216 -3.52 21.39 0.50
C LYS A 216 -2.48 22.51 0.48
N LEU A 217 -1.29 22.24 -0.06
CA LEU A 217 -0.21 23.24 -0.16
C LEU A 217 -0.60 24.42 -1.05
N ASP A 218 -1.21 24.16 -2.20
CA ASP A 218 -1.73 25.21 -3.09
C ASP A 218 -2.80 26.05 -2.38
N ARG A 219 -3.74 25.40 -1.66
CA ARG A 219 -4.80 26.09 -0.94
C ARG A 219 -4.26 27.02 0.15
N ILE A 220 -3.27 26.56 0.91
CA ILE A 220 -2.59 27.37 1.95
C ILE A 220 -1.87 28.54 1.28
N ARG A 221 -1.07 28.28 0.24
CA ARG A 221 -0.32 29.30 -0.50
C ARG A 221 -1.24 30.39 -1.03
N ASP A 222 -2.31 30.01 -1.72
CA ASP A 222 -3.21 30.96 -2.37
C ASP A 222 -3.98 31.80 -1.34
N ALA A 223 -4.38 31.21 -0.21
CA ALA A 223 -5.02 31.92 0.90
C ALA A 223 -4.05 32.91 1.58
N MET A 224 -2.80 32.50 1.81
CA MET A 224 -1.76 33.38 2.35
C MET A 224 -1.44 34.54 1.40
N LEU A 225 -1.29 34.27 0.09
CA LEU A 225 -1.07 35.31 -0.93
C LEU A 225 -2.24 36.29 -1.00
N SER A 226 -3.48 35.79 -0.90
CA SER A 226 -4.66 36.63 -0.87
C SER A 226 -4.66 37.56 0.36
N TYR A 227 -4.29 37.04 1.54
CA TYR A 227 -4.15 37.84 2.75
C TYR A 227 -3.06 38.91 2.58
N PHE A 228 -1.88 38.53 2.11
CA PHE A 228 -0.76 39.46 1.89
C PHE A 228 -1.16 40.61 0.96
N ARG A 229 -1.80 40.30 -0.18
CA ARG A 229 -2.25 41.32 -1.14
C ARG A 229 -3.34 42.21 -0.56
N ALA A 230 -4.26 41.67 0.24
CA ALA A 230 -5.28 42.47 0.90
C ALA A 230 -4.66 43.49 1.86
N GLN A 231 -3.70 43.05 2.70
CA GLN A 231 -2.97 43.92 3.61
C GLN A 231 -2.15 44.98 2.86
N GLN A 232 -1.42 44.58 1.82
CA GLN A 232 -0.65 45.49 0.97
C GLN A 232 -1.53 46.59 0.33
N ASN A 233 -2.73 46.25 -0.14
CA ASN A 233 -3.65 47.22 -0.74
C ASN A 233 -4.23 48.22 0.29
N THR A 234 -4.26 47.85 1.57
CA THR A 234 -4.73 48.73 2.65
C THR A 234 -3.60 49.50 3.34
N ALA A 235 -2.35 49.14 3.07
CA ALA A 235 -1.18 49.74 3.69
C ALA A 235 -0.92 51.15 3.14
N SER A 236 -0.30 52.01 3.97
CA SER A 236 0.18 53.31 3.50
C SER A 236 1.41 53.12 2.61
N GLY A 237 1.63 54.02 1.64
CA GLY A 237 2.72 53.87 0.65
C GLY A 237 4.16 53.88 1.23
N ASN A 238 4.30 54.14 2.53
CA ASN A 238 5.55 54.13 3.28
C ASN A 238 5.59 53.06 4.39
N ASP A 239 4.60 52.17 4.47
CA ASP A 239 4.58 51.09 5.46
C ASP A 239 5.67 50.06 5.14
N PRO A 240 6.69 49.89 6.01
CA PRO A 240 7.76 48.93 5.80
C PRO A 240 7.41 47.52 6.33
N SER A 241 6.20 47.32 6.87
CA SER A 241 5.84 46.10 7.57
C SER A 241 5.82 44.87 6.66
N ASN A 242 6.13 43.71 7.25
CA ASN A 242 5.92 42.44 6.60
C ASN A 242 4.41 42.10 6.68
N TRP A 243 3.71 42.11 5.54
CA TRP A 243 2.26 41.87 5.51
C TRP A 243 1.85 40.39 5.55
N TRP A 244 2.81 39.47 5.63
CA TRP A 244 2.54 38.06 5.87
C TRP A 244 1.99 37.81 7.28
N LEU A 245 1.17 36.76 7.48
CA LEU A 245 0.52 36.51 8.77
C LEU A 245 1.55 36.20 9.87
N PRO A 246 1.50 36.88 11.02
CA PRO A 246 2.21 36.43 12.21
C PRO A 246 1.48 35.23 12.85
N ASN A 247 2.21 34.40 13.59
CA ASN A 247 1.60 33.43 14.50
C ASN A 247 0.96 34.19 15.68
N PRO A 248 -0.36 34.06 15.95
CA PRO A 248 -1.00 34.70 17.09
C PRO A 248 -0.61 33.96 18.38
N GLY A 249 0.55 34.29 18.90
CA GLY A 249 1.15 33.67 20.07
C GLY A 249 2.65 33.85 19.98
N THR A 250 3.21 34.68 20.85
CA THR A 250 4.61 35.09 20.87
C THR A 250 5.54 33.88 21.00
N MET A 251 5.95 33.29 19.87
CA MET A 251 7.15 32.49 19.78
C MET A 251 8.15 33.25 18.94
N THR A 252 8.84 34.19 19.57
CA THR A 252 10.22 34.51 19.18
C THR A 252 11.03 33.23 19.40
N VAL A 253 11.08 32.37 18.38
CA VAL A 253 12.09 31.30 18.36
C VAL A 253 13.43 32.02 18.44
N ALA A 254 14.23 31.71 19.47
CA ALA A 254 15.54 32.32 19.64
C ALA A 254 16.34 32.23 18.33
N PRO A 255 17.08 33.27 17.95
CA PRO A 255 17.69 33.34 16.63
C PRO A 255 18.81 32.29 16.54
N ALA A 256 18.47 31.11 16.03
CA ALA A 256 19.45 30.35 15.28
C ALA A 256 19.90 31.24 14.11
N SER A 257 21.17 31.13 13.69
CA SER A 257 21.61 31.86 12.50
C SER A 257 20.69 31.51 11.32
N VAL A 258 20.33 32.50 10.51
CA VAL A 258 19.34 32.33 9.43
C VAL A 258 19.67 31.14 8.50
N PRO A 259 20.95 30.89 8.14
CA PRO A 259 21.32 29.67 7.41
C PRO A 259 21.04 28.37 8.19
N ALA A 260 21.28 28.35 9.50
CA ALA A 260 20.96 27.19 10.35
C ALA A 260 19.45 26.99 10.52
N ASN A 261 18.65 28.05 10.40
CA ASN A 261 17.19 27.99 10.36
C ASN A 261 16.63 27.86 8.93
N GLN A 262 17.48 27.42 7.98
CA GLN A 262 17.09 27.15 6.59
C GLN A 262 16.43 28.36 5.91
N GLY A 263 16.92 29.56 6.18
CA GLY A 263 16.45 30.80 5.57
C GLY A 263 15.30 31.49 6.30
N CYS A 264 14.76 30.91 7.38
CA CYS A 264 13.67 31.56 8.10
C CYS A 264 14.18 32.48 9.22
N HIS A 265 13.77 33.75 9.22
CA HIS A 265 14.12 34.69 10.29
C HIS A 265 13.25 34.54 11.53
N ASP A 266 11.95 34.30 11.34
CA ASP A 266 10.94 34.29 12.41
C ASP A 266 10.73 32.90 13.06
N GLY A 267 11.43 31.87 12.56
CA GLY A 267 11.18 30.49 12.96
C GLY A 267 10.13 29.79 12.08
N TRP A 268 10.23 28.46 12.01
CA TRP A 268 9.25 27.64 11.29
C TRP A 268 8.06 27.32 12.20
N TYR A 269 6.87 27.78 11.81
CA TYR A 269 5.62 27.55 12.52
C TYR A 269 4.94 26.29 12.02
N ASP A 270 4.72 25.33 12.91
CA ASP A 270 3.96 24.12 12.59
C ASP A 270 2.47 24.45 12.45
N LEU A 271 1.95 24.30 11.23
CA LEU A 271 0.58 24.65 10.90
C LEU A 271 -0.44 23.67 11.49
N SER A 272 -0.02 22.50 11.97
CA SER A 272 -0.90 21.56 12.68
C SER A 272 -1.15 21.95 14.13
N SER A 273 -0.29 22.78 14.72
CA SER A 273 -0.34 23.15 16.14
C SER A 273 -0.48 24.65 16.41
N THR A 274 -0.25 25.50 15.40
CA THR A 274 -0.39 26.97 15.50
C THR A 274 -1.69 27.46 14.86
N ASP A 275 -2.11 28.67 15.20
CA ASP A 275 -3.36 29.28 14.72
C ASP A 275 -3.18 30.14 13.46
N VAL A 276 -2.04 30.01 12.76
CA VAL A 276 -1.77 30.72 11.50
C VAL A 276 -2.85 30.42 10.45
N LEU A 277 -3.26 29.16 10.32
CA LEU A 277 -4.31 28.75 9.36
C LEU A 277 -5.68 29.34 9.68
N ALA A 278 -6.02 29.48 10.96
CA ALA A 278 -7.28 30.08 11.38
C ALA A 278 -7.36 31.56 10.95
N GLY A 279 -6.23 32.28 10.95
CA GLY A 279 -6.14 33.67 10.48
C GLY A 279 -6.48 33.86 9.00
N ILE A 280 -6.41 32.79 8.19
CA ILE A 280 -6.80 32.78 6.77
C ILE A 280 -8.03 31.93 6.49
N GLY A 281 -8.78 31.55 7.54
CA GLY A 281 -10.03 30.80 7.42
C GLY A 281 -9.85 29.34 6.98
N LEU A 282 -8.68 28.75 7.21
CA LEU A 282 -8.41 27.32 6.98
C LEU A 282 -8.35 26.57 8.32
N SER A 283 -8.82 25.32 8.35
CA SER A 283 -8.73 24.46 9.54
C SER A 283 -7.35 23.81 9.64
N LYS A 284 -6.80 23.75 10.86
CA LYS A 284 -5.48 23.13 11.11
C LYS A 284 -5.53 21.60 11.00
N GLU A 285 -6.67 21.01 11.32
CA GLU A 285 -6.88 19.57 11.24
C GLU A 285 -6.86 19.06 9.79
N GLU A 286 -7.33 19.87 8.84
CA GLU A 286 -7.38 19.49 7.43
C GLU A 286 -6.12 19.91 6.67
N TYR A 287 -5.64 21.14 6.88
CA TYR A 287 -4.56 21.74 6.07
C TYR A 287 -3.20 21.79 6.79
N GLY A 288 -3.13 21.56 8.10
CA GLY A 288 -1.88 21.66 8.86
C GLY A 288 -0.91 20.49 8.64
N THR A 289 -1.37 19.40 8.03
CA THR A 289 -0.56 18.20 7.78
C THR A 289 -0.67 17.69 6.34
N THR A 290 0.37 17.00 5.90
CA THR A 290 0.32 16.19 4.67
C THR A 290 -0.73 15.09 4.79
N ALA A 291 -1.04 14.42 3.69
CA ALA A 291 -1.96 13.28 3.69
C ALA A 291 -1.49 12.12 4.58
N TRP A 292 -0.19 12.05 4.88
CA TRP A 292 0.44 11.03 5.75
C TRP A 292 0.54 11.47 7.22
N GLY A 293 0.05 12.67 7.56
CA GLY A 293 0.13 13.21 8.92
C GLY A 293 1.42 13.97 9.25
N GLY A 294 2.35 14.10 8.29
CA GLY A 294 3.56 14.91 8.47
C GLY A 294 3.22 16.40 8.59
N ALA A 295 3.90 17.12 9.49
CA ALA A 295 3.65 18.54 9.70
C ALA A 295 3.99 19.37 8.46
N ILE A 296 3.14 20.35 8.15
CA ILE A 296 3.46 21.41 7.21
C ILE A 296 3.87 22.62 8.05
N GLU A 297 5.03 23.18 7.75
CA GLU A 297 5.57 24.33 8.48
C GLU A 297 5.57 25.58 7.62
N TYR A 298 5.45 26.75 8.25
CA TYR A 298 5.34 28.04 7.61
C TYR A 298 6.41 28.99 8.13
N CYS A 299 7.00 29.77 7.22
CA CYS A 299 7.88 30.88 7.53
C CYS A 299 7.31 32.16 6.93
N ARG A 300 7.15 33.19 7.76
CA ARG A 300 6.65 34.51 7.37
C ARG A 300 7.72 35.41 6.74
N ASP A 301 8.96 35.25 7.16
CA ASP A 301 10.10 36.10 6.80
C ASP A 301 11.23 35.20 6.30
N TYR A 302 11.06 34.73 5.07
CA TYR A 302 11.94 33.76 4.44
C TYR A 302 12.95 34.45 3.52
N ASP A 303 14.23 34.17 3.73
CA ASP A 303 15.35 34.56 2.88
C ASP A 303 16.24 33.33 2.62
N ALA A 304 16.19 32.79 1.40
CA ALA A 304 16.94 31.58 1.03
C ALA A 304 18.45 31.74 1.26
N ASP A 305 18.98 32.94 1.05
CA ASP A 305 20.41 33.23 1.16
C ASP A 305 20.82 33.66 2.59
N GLY A 306 19.83 33.94 3.46
CA GLY A 306 20.05 34.48 4.80
C GLY A 306 20.93 35.73 4.83
N SER A 307 20.92 36.49 3.74
CA SER A 307 21.82 37.59 3.45
C SER A 307 21.25 38.94 3.90
N LYS A 308 19.93 39.00 4.10
CA LYS A 308 19.21 40.20 4.50
C LYS A 308 19.01 40.28 6.01
N ALA A 309 18.69 41.47 6.49
CA ALA A 309 18.21 41.65 7.85
C ALA A 309 16.77 41.12 7.98
N ALA A 310 16.35 40.76 9.18
CA ALA A 310 14.96 40.38 9.45
C ALA A 310 13.99 41.51 9.04
N ASN A 311 12.86 41.14 8.46
CA ASN A 311 11.83 42.02 7.90
C ASN A 311 12.38 43.00 6.85
N ALA A 312 13.38 42.59 6.06
CA ALA A 312 13.89 43.39 4.95
C ALA A 312 13.15 43.10 3.65
N ALA A 313 12.66 44.16 3.00
CA ALA A 313 12.01 44.04 1.71
C ALA A 313 12.97 43.55 0.60
N PRO A 314 12.48 42.81 -0.43
CA PRO A 314 11.14 42.22 -0.55
C PRO A 314 10.89 41.08 0.45
N HIS A 315 9.70 41.08 1.06
CA HIS A 315 9.26 40.08 2.05
C HIS A 315 8.76 38.82 1.34
N TYR A 316 9.38 37.66 1.61
CA TYR A 316 8.90 36.37 1.11
C TYR A 316 8.39 35.50 2.25
N ALA A 317 7.44 34.63 1.92
CA ALA A 317 7.04 33.55 2.79
C ALA A 317 7.42 32.20 2.19
N ALA A 318 7.44 31.17 3.04
CA ALA A 318 7.69 29.81 2.58
C ALA A 318 6.89 28.78 3.37
N LEU A 319 6.54 27.68 2.69
CA LEU A 319 6.10 26.45 3.31
C LEU A 319 7.23 25.42 3.29
N ARG A 320 7.30 24.59 4.32
CA ARG A 320 8.28 23.51 4.45
C ARG A 320 7.58 22.19 4.79
N ILE A 321 7.97 21.14 4.08
CA ILE A 321 7.57 19.75 4.36
C ILE A 321 8.79 18.83 4.32
N ASN A 322 8.68 17.62 4.90
CA ASN A 322 9.69 16.58 4.70
C ASN A 322 9.62 16.06 3.25
N ARG A 323 10.78 15.90 2.59
CA ARG A 323 10.91 15.40 1.23
C ARG A 323 10.49 13.93 1.11
N ASN A 324 10.71 13.14 2.16
CA ASN A 324 10.17 11.79 2.28
C ASN A 324 8.72 11.85 2.80
N VAL A 325 7.84 12.45 1.99
CA VAL A 325 6.46 12.79 2.37
C VAL A 325 5.67 11.58 2.87
N SER A 326 5.92 10.40 2.31
CA SER A 326 5.23 9.15 2.65
C SER A 326 5.59 8.56 4.02
N ALA A 327 6.66 9.04 4.65
CA ALA A 327 7.00 8.61 6.01
C ALA A 327 6.10 9.22 7.08
N GLY A 328 5.34 10.27 6.73
CA GLY A 328 4.54 11.03 7.71
C GLY A 328 5.40 11.82 8.71
N ASP A 329 6.69 11.98 8.42
CA ASP A 329 7.62 12.69 9.29
C ASP A 329 7.44 14.21 9.20
N ARG A 330 7.82 14.89 10.27
CA ARG A 330 7.95 16.36 10.29
C ARG A 330 9.20 16.79 9.50
N PRO A 331 9.28 18.06 9.06
CA PRO A 331 10.53 18.62 8.56
C PRO A 331 11.66 18.50 9.58
N ASP A 332 12.86 18.21 9.10
CA ASP A 332 14.05 18.00 9.93
C ASP A 332 14.95 19.24 9.89
N ALA A 333 15.02 19.98 10.99
CA ALA A 333 15.90 21.14 11.08
C ALA A 333 17.39 20.78 10.98
N GLY A 334 17.78 19.58 11.45
CA GLY A 334 19.16 19.08 11.46
C GLY A 334 19.64 18.52 10.12
N VAL A 335 18.71 18.14 9.23
CA VAL A 335 19.03 17.59 7.90
C VAL A 335 18.30 18.36 6.81
N VAL A 336 18.88 19.48 6.39
CA VAL A 336 18.31 20.39 5.36
C VAL A 336 17.94 19.65 4.07
N GLY A 337 18.73 18.65 3.66
CA GLY A 337 18.47 17.86 2.45
C GLY A 337 17.18 17.03 2.51
N ASN A 338 16.65 16.77 3.70
CA ASN A 338 15.40 16.07 3.91
C ASN A 338 14.19 16.99 3.83
N ASN A 339 14.38 18.31 3.66
CA ASN A 339 13.28 19.24 3.57
C ASN A 339 13.03 19.69 2.13
N LEU A 340 11.78 20.04 1.90
CA LEU A 340 11.30 20.68 0.70
C LEU A 340 10.75 22.04 1.08
N LEU A 341 11.19 23.09 0.39
CA LEU A 341 10.73 24.46 0.62
C LEU A 341 9.96 24.96 -0.61
N LEU A 342 8.84 25.63 -0.37
CA LEU A 342 7.98 26.24 -1.38
C LEU A 342 7.82 27.72 -1.03
N THR A 343 8.43 28.60 -1.83
CA THR A 343 8.41 30.04 -1.60
C THR A 343 7.27 30.72 -2.35
N PHE A 344 6.77 31.84 -1.81
CA PHE A 344 5.74 32.68 -2.41
C PHE A 344 5.71 34.08 -1.80
#